data_AF-A0A645CB23-F1
#
_entry.id   AF-A0A645CB23-F1
#
_cell.length_a   1.000
_cell.length_b   1.000
_cell.length_c   1.000
_cell.angle_alpha   90.00
_cell.angle_beta   90.00
_cell.angle_gamma   90.00
#
_symmetry.space_group_name_H-M   'P 1'
#
loop_
_entity.id
_entity.type
_entity.pdbx_description
1 polymer ?
#
loop_
_entity_poly.entity_id
_entity_poly.type
_entity_poly.pdbx_seq_one_letter_code
_entity_poly.pdbx_strand_id
1 'polypeptide(L)'
;MASAEKLKPLWPPELGPLLTPHALHAPAQTMERLAGAGADIARFRLLPYSAVGVESGLLLAVRLDWASVNGKRQERLLLALSPTPVGDGCDALWGELEGYKPCR
;
A
#
# COMPACT_ATOMS: atom_id res chain seq x y z
N MET A 1 -2.20 1.47 -6.54
CA MET A 1 -2.74 0.63 -5.46
C MET A 1 -2.57 -0.83 -5.82
N ALA A 2 -2.26 -1.73 -4.88
CA ALA A 2 -2.10 -3.16 -5.16
C ALA A 2 -2.65 -4.04 -4.03
N SER A 3 -3.05 -5.26 -4.36
CA SER A 3 -3.53 -6.25 -3.39
C SER A 3 -2.39 -6.76 -2.52
N ALA A 4 -2.56 -6.65 -1.21
CA ALA A 4 -1.55 -7.10 -0.25
C ALA A 4 -1.30 -8.61 -0.29
N GLU A 5 -2.32 -9.40 -0.60
CA GLU A 5 -2.21 -10.86 -0.72
C GLU A 5 -1.20 -11.25 -1.80
N LYS A 6 -1.25 -10.57 -2.95
CA LYS A 6 -0.40 -10.85 -4.11
C LYS A 6 1.04 -10.37 -3.91
N LEU A 7 1.26 -9.38 -3.05
CA LEU A 7 2.57 -8.84 -2.73
C LEU A 7 3.27 -9.56 -1.57
N LYS A 8 2.55 -10.42 -0.84
CA LYS A 8 3.08 -11.22 0.26
C LYS A 8 4.46 -11.88 -0.03
N PRO A 9 4.69 -12.53 -1.19
CA PRO A 9 5.99 -13.17 -1.47
C PRO A 9 7.13 -12.17 -1.74
N LEU A 10 6.84 -10.90 -1.98
CA LEU A 10 7.85 -9.87 -2.25
C LEU A 10 8.35 -9.18 -0.97
N TRP A 11 7.67 -9.39 0.16
CA TRP A 11 8.07 -8.80 1.42
C TRP A 11 9.22 -9.59 2.06
N PRO A 12 10.15 -8.89 2.73
CA PRO A 12 11.00 -9.50 3.73
C PRO A 12 10.18 -10.33 4.73
N PRO A 13 10.71 -11.46 5.22
CA PRO A 13 9.97 -12.37 6.11
C PRO A 13 9.48 -11.68 7.40
N GLU A 14 10.18 -10.65 7.85
CA GLU A 14 9.82 -9.81 9.00
C GLU A 14 8.55 -8.98 8.77
N LEU A 15 8.29 -8.59 7.52
CA LEU A 15 7.17 -7.72 7.12
C LEU A 15 5.93 -8.50 6.67
N GLY A 16 6.11 -9.73 6.15
CA GLY A 16 5.02 -10.56 5.65
C GLY A 16 3.85 -10.74 6.63
N PRO A 17 4.08 -11.04 7.92
CA PRO A 17 3.02 -11.15 8.93
C PRO A 17 2.33 -9.83 9.27
N LEU A 18 3.03 -8.70 9.13
CA LEU A 18 2.53 -7.36 9.43
C LEU A 18 1.72 -6.76 8.28
N LEU A 19 1.98 -7.19 7.04
CA LEU A 19 1.33 -6.68 5.82
C LEU A 19 0.28 -7.66 5.28
N THR A 20 -0.61 -8.15 6.15
CA THR A 20 -1.72 -9.02 5.76
C THR A 20 -2.98 -8.22 5.41
N PRO A 21 -3.91 -8.75 4.59
CA PRO A 21 -5.18 -8.08 4.31
C PRO A 21 -5.92 -7.63 5.58
N HIS A 22 -5.94 -8.49 6.60
CA HIS A 22 -6.54 -8.19 7.90
C HIS A 22 -5.86 -7.00 8.60
N ALA A 23 -4.53 -6.95 8.63
CA ALA A 23 -3.78 -5.86 9.23
C ALA A 23 -4.05 -4.52 8.51
N LEU A 24 -4.22 -4.55 7.20
CA LEU A 24 -4.47 -3.35 6.40
C LEU A 24 -5.88 -2.77 6.57
N HIS A 25 -6.83 -3.49 7.17
CA HIS A 25 -8.11 -2.89 7.59
C HIS A 25 -7.91 -1.87 8.71
N ALA A 26 -6.86 -2.01 9.52
CA ALA A 26 -6.46 -1.08 10.58
C ALA A 26 -5.06 -0.47 10.28
N PRO A 27 -4.95 0.39 9.26
CA PRO A 27 -3.67 0.85 8.73
C PRO A 27 -2.83 1.61 9.77
N ALA A 28 -3.45 2.36 10.68
CA ALA A 28 -2.76 3.04 11.78
C ALA A 28 -2.10 2.06 12.78
N GLN A 29 -2.83 1.03 13.20
CA GLN A 29 -2.32 0.00 14.11
C GLN A 29 -1.20 -0.82 13.44
N THR A 30 -1.32 -1.05 12.13
CA THR A 30 -0.26 -1.69 11.35
C THR A 30 1.00 -0.83 11.29
N MET A 31 0.85 0.49 11.14
CA MET A 31 1.97 1.43 11.18
C MET A 31 2.68 1.42 12.54
N GLU A 32 1.93 1.37 13.65
CA GLU A 32 2.51 1.25 15.00
C GLU A 32 3.28 -0.06 15.19
N ARG A 33 2.74 -1.17 14.66
CA ARG A 33 3.43 -2.47 14.68
C ARG A 33 4.71 -2.48 13.86
N LEU A 34 4.69 -1.86 12.68
CA LEU A 34 5.89 -1.68 11.85
C LEU A 34 6.94 -0.85 12.59
N ALA A 35 6.51 0.20 13.29
CA ALA A 35 7.41 1.01 14.12
C ALA A 35 8.03 0.22 15.27
N GLY A 36 7.24 -0.59 15.97
CA GLY A 36 7.71 -1.45 17.06
C GLY A 36 8.61 -2.61 16.60
N ALA A 37 8.45 -3.08 15.36
CA ALA A 37 9.27 -4.15 14.78
C ALA A 37 10.64 -3.67 14.26
N GLY A 38 10.95 -2.38 14.34
CA GLY A 38 12.19 -1.81 13.80
C GLY A 38 12.24 -1.81 12.26
N ALA A 39 11.10 -2.02 11.60
CA ALA A 39 11.01 -1.84 10.15
C ALA A 39 11.34 -0.39 9.81
N ASP A 40 11.93 -0.15 8.64
CA ASP A 40 12.26 1.20 8.14
C ASP A 40 10.97 2.00 7.90
N ILE A 41 10.44 2.61 8.97
CA ILE A 41 9.23 3.44 9.02
C ILE A 41 9.29 4.51 7.92
N ALA A 42 10.48 5.00 7.54
CA ALA A 42 10.63 6.04 6.53
C ALA A 42 10.12 5.61 5.14
N ARG A 43 10.00 4.30 4.90
CA ARG A 43 9.41 3.74 3.68
C ARG A 43 7.89 3.66 3.74
N PHE A 44 7.26 3.63 4.92
CA PHE A 44 5.81 3.51 5.04
C PHE A 44 5.13 4.85 5.33
N ARG A 45 3.95 5.08 4.75
CA ARG A 45 3.14 6.30 4.95
C ARG A 45 1.66 5.96 4.94
N LEU A 46 0.89 6.66 5.76
CA LEU A 46 -0.57 6.62 5.70
C LEU A 46 -1.05 7.64 4.67
N LEU A 47 -1.89 7.20 3.73
CA LEU A 47 -2.53 8.07 2.74
C LEU A 47 -4.02 8.20 3.07
N PRO A 48 -4.59 9.42 3.06
CA PRO A 48 -6.03 9.59 3.15
C PRO A 48 -6.69 8.97 1.93
N TYR A 49 -7.66 8.09 2.16
CA TYR A 49 -8.41 7.40 1.12
C TYR A 49 -9.88 7.40 1.48
N SER A 50 -10.72 7.82 0.55
CA SER A 50 -12.18 7.82 0.73
C SER A 50 -12.78 6.96 -0.37
N ALA A 51 -13.26 5.77 -0.01
CA ALA A 51 -14.11 4.96 -0.87
C ALA A 51 -15.44 4.68 -0.19
N VAL A 52 -16.48 4.56 -1.00
CA VAL A 52 -17.83 4.28 -0.51
C VAL A 52 -17.85 2.84 0.04
N GLY A 53 -18.13 2.69 1.34
CA GLY A 53 -18.28 1.38 2.00
C GLY A 53 -17.04 0.82 2.71
N VAL A 54 -15.97 1.60 2.89
CA VAL A 54 -14.83 1.22 3.77
C VAL A 54 -14.88 1.95 5.11
N GLU A 55 -14.68 1.22 6.20
CA GLU A 55 -14.65 1.78 7.57
C GLU A 55 -13.41 2.67 7.82
N SER A 56 -12.31 2.43 7.11
CA SER A 56 -11.05 3.16 7.32
C SER A 56 -10.81 4.17 6.19
N GLY A 57 -10.75 5.45 6.55
CA GLY A 57 -10.43 6.56 5.66
C GLY A 57 -8.94 6.67 5.28
N LEU A 58 -8.19 5.57 5.40
CA LEU A 58 -6.73 5.55 5.30
C LEU A 58 -6.26 4.29 4.55
N LEU A 59 -5.17 4.42 3.78
CA LEU A 59 -4.43 3.30 3.19
C LEU A 59 -2.97 3.34 3.65
N LEU A 60 -2.40 2.17 3.88
CA LEU A 60 -0.96 2.05 4.09
C LEU A 60 -0.26 2.07 2.73
N ALA A 61 0.73 2.93 2.56
CA ALA A 61 1.56 3.01 1.36
C ALA A 61 3.02 2.75 1.68
N VAL A 62 3.75 2.14 0.75
CA VAL A 62 5.19 1.92 0.85
C VAL A 62 5.91 2.62 -0.30
N ARG A 63 7.03 3.28 0.01
CA ARG A 63 7.95 3.85 -0.97
C ARG A 63 8.85 2.75 -1.46
N LEU A 64 8.73 2.45 -2.75
CA LEU A 64 9.57 1.52 -3.47
C LEU A 64 10.74 2.28 -4.09
N ASP A 65 11.93 1.70 -4.01
CA ASP A 65 13.09 2.23 -4.73
C ASP A 65 12.85 2.11 -6.24
N TRP A 66 12.28 0.99 -6.69
CA TRP A 66 11.81 0.80 -8.05
C TRP A 66 10.68 -0.26 -8.13
N ALA A 67 9.91 -0.24 -9.23
CA ALA A 67 9.04 -1.35 -9.64
C ALA A 67 9.06 -1.51 -11.18
N SER A 68 8.77 -2.71 -11.67
CA SER A 68 8.57 -2.93 -13.11
C SER A 68 7.08 -2.88 -13.43
N VAL A 69 6.68 -1.93 -14.28
CA VAL A 69 5.30 -1.76 -14.76
C VAL A 69 5.32 -1.98 -16.26
N ASN A 70 4.64 -3.01 -16.75
CA ASN A 70 4.64 -3.41 -18.17
C ASN A 70 6.05 -3.54 -18.76
N GLY A 71 6.98 -4.13 -18.01
CA GLY A 71 8.38 -4.31 -18.42
C GLY A 71 9.23 -3.04 -18.38
N LYS A 72 8.67 -1.89 -17.99
CA LYS A 72 9.40 -0.64 -17.80
C LYS A 72 9.71 -0.44 -16.33
N ARG A 73 10.98 -0.24 -16.03
CA ARG A 73 11.45 0.08 -14.68
C ARG A 73 11.08 1.53 -14.34
N GLN A 74 10.37 1.69 -13.24
CA GLN A 74 9.91 2.95 -12.70
C GLN A 74 10.58 3.16 -11.33
N GLU A 75 11.22 4.31 -11.13
CA GLU A 75 11.99 4.62 -9.91
C GLU A 75 11.18 5.46 -8.92
N ARG A 76 11.47 5.34 -7.62
CA ARG A 76 10.92 6.17 -6.54
C ARG A 76 9.40 6.22 -6.51
N LEU A 77 8.77 5.05 -6.57
CA LEU A 77 7.32 4.93 -6.62
C LEU A 77 6.72 4.83 -5.22
N LEU A 78 5.49 5.32 -5.08
CA LEU A 78 4.69 5.12 -3.87
C LEU A 78 3.56 4.12 -4.17
N LEU A 79 3.59 2.98 -3.50
CA LEU A 79 2.63 1.91 -3.66
C LEU A 79 1.65 1.87 -2.48
N ALA A 80 0.40 2.26 -2.71
CA ALA A 80 -0.68 2.03 -1.75
C ALA A 80 -1.08 0.55 -1.71
N LEU A 81 -1.17 -0.03 -0.52
CA LEU A 81 -1.60 -1.40 -0.25
C LEU A 81 -3.09 -1.40 0.10
N SER A 82 -3.86 -2.16 -0.66
CA SER A 82 -5.29 -2.34 -0.43
C SER A 82 -5.54 -3.59 0.41
N PRO A 83 -6.42 -3.51 1.44
CA PRO A 83 -6.89 -4.70 2.15
C PRO A 83 -7.79 -5.59 1.27
N THR A 84 -8.49 -4.99 0.29
CA THR A 84 -9.38 -5.69 -0.64
C THR A 84 -8.76 -5.82 -2.03
N PRO A 85 -9.21 -6.77 -2.87
CA PRO A 85 -8.89 -6.78 -4.29
C PRO A 85 -9.16 -5.42 -4.93
N VAL A 86 -8.29 -5.03 -5.87
CA VAL A 86 -8.31 -3.68 -6.46
C VAL A 86 -9.30 -3.58 -7.64
N GLY A 87 -9.81 -4.72 -8.10
CA GLY A 87 -10.87 -4.85 -9.11
C GLY A 87 -11.03 -6.31 -9.56
N ASP A 88 -11.99 -6.57 -10.44
CA ASP A 88 -12.23 -7.91 -11.00
C ASP A 88 -11.04 -8.36 -11.86
N GLY A 89 -10.19 -9.23 -11.31
CA GLY A 89 -9.04 -9.80 -12.00
C GLY A 89 -7.81 -8.88 -12.13
N CYS A 90 -7.77 -7.77 -11.40
CA CYS A 90 -6.63 -6.85 -11.38
C CYS A 90 -5.89 -6.87 -10.03
N ASP A 91 -4.60 -7.21 -10.08
CA ASP A 91 -3.75 -7.31 -8.88
C ASP A 91 -3.21 -5.95 -8.42
N ALA A 92 -3.13 -4.98 -9.34
CA ALA A 92 -2.69 -3.62 -9.07
C ALA A 92 -3.23 -2.60 -10.08
N LEU A 93 -3.42 -1.37 -9.62
CA LEU A 93 -3.67 -0.17 -10.41
C LEU A 93 -2.47 0.77 -10.29
N TRP A 94 -1.95 1.21 -11.43
CA TRP A 94 -0.89 2.20 -11.55
C TRP A 94 -1.43 3.42 -12.31
N GLY A 95 -1.31 4.61 -11.72
CA GLY A 95 -1.69 5.87 -12.34
C GLY A 95 -0.72 6.96 -11.91
N GLU A 96 -0.50 7.96 -12.77
CA GLU A 96 0.29 9.13 -12.40
C GLU A 96 -0.42 9.89 -11.26
N LEU A 97 0.33 10.21 -10.20
CA LEU A 97 -0.08 11.10 -9.12
C LEU A 97 0.05 12.59 -9.54
N GLU A 98 0.12 12.88 -10.84
CA GLU A 98 0.02 14.22 -11.39
C GLU A 98 -1.45 14.64 -11.37
N GLY A 99 -1.90 15.25 -10.27
CA GLY A 99 -3.19 15.96 -10.23
C GLY A 99 -4.21 15.52 -9.18
N TYR A 100 -3.78 15.20 -7.95
CA TYR A 100 -4.73 15.26 -6.83
C TYR A 100 -5.09 16.74 -6.55
N LYS A 101 -6.08 17.26 -7.29
CA LYS A 101 -6.83 18.45 -6.85
C LYS A 101 -7.90 17.95 -5.88
N PRO A 102 -7.83 18.30 -4.58
CA PRO A 102 -8.97 18.05 -3.69
C PRO A 102 -10.17 18.82 -4.24
N CYS A 103 -11.28 18.12 -4.51
CA CYS A 103 -12.55 18.76 -4.80
C CYS A 103 -12.89 19.69 -3.63
N ARG A 104 -13.02 20.98 -3.94
CA ARG A 104 -13.39 22.03 -2.99
C ARG A 104 -14.90 22.17 -2.92
#